data_AF-A0A7U9N0K4-F1
#
_entry.id   AF-A0A7U9N0K4-F1
#
_cell.length_a   1.000
_cell.length_b   1.000
_cell.length_c   1.000
_cell.angle_alpha   90.00
_cell.angle_beta   90.00
_cell.angle_gamma   90.00
#
_symmetry.space_group_name_H-M   'P 1'
#
loop_
_entity.id
_entity.type
_entity.pdbx_description
1 polymer ?
#
loop_
_entity_poly.entity_id
_entity_poly.type
_entity_poly.pdbx_seq_one_letter_code
_entity_poly.pdbx_strand_id
1 'polypeptide(L)'
;MDRETALQNYREAISDKISVFRSRMGDHVMEHAKDLEALVEKAMILLGEQMEKQEKEYVCFMYISFLKTDLLYRKYRVQFHGLNISWYLDNEPAEVYVDAEELLMPFDALWDELTQAAQGYGVYINDYDIRNLLFEELTLIDNMICQILRYRLRDWEKKGIFDPVTRSPYWVLRWGEYRDQTEILVQTDRVEKEPGVWKSELLKAARKPENMVFSYWYKGTYTNRTIQDMDLRFITFEDSILQNIVFQNCNLEGSRFPGSRLVGCSFEGCNLWGADLRECTFEDTSFAGAELTAATFPAESVPFLEISAEQLQVIRLDREE
;
A
#
# COMPACT_ATOMS: atom_id res chain seq x y z
N MET A 1 3.81 45.40 -2.05
CA MET A 1 3.37 44.07 -1.65
C MET A 1 4.53 43.43 -0.92
N ASP A 2 4.36 42.97 0.31
CA ASP A 2 5.38 42.16 0.98
C ASP A 2 5.37 40.72 0.42
N ARG A 3 6.41 39.94 0.73
CA ARG A 3 6.58 38.58 0.22
C ARG A 3 5.45 37.64 0.66
N GLU A 4 4.94 37.82 1.87
CA GLU A 4 3.88 36.96 2.43
C GLU A 4 2.56 37.16 1.69
N THR A 5 2.17 38.42 1.46
CA THR A 5 1.00 38.78 0.66
C THR A 5 1.15 38.30 -0.78
N ALA A 6 2.35 38.39 -1.36
CA ALA A 6 2.62 37.89 -2.72
C ALA A 6 2.49 36.36 -2.79
N LEU A 7 2.99 35.62 -1.80
CA LEU A 7 2.87 34.17 -1.72
C LEU A 7 1.41 33.73 -1.58
N GLN A 8 0.64 34.42 -0.75
CA GLN A 8 -0.78 34.14 -0.58
C GLN A 8 -1.56 34.37 -1.87
N ASN A 9 -1.39 35.53 -2.51
CA ASN A 9 -2.02 35.84 -3.79
C ASN A 9 -1.61 34.85 -4.88
N TYR A 10 -0.34 34.45 -4.91
CA TYR A 10 0.16 33.44 -5.84
C TYR A 10 -0.52 32.08 -5.62
N ARG A 11 -0.61 31.61 -4.37
CA ARG A 11 -1.30 30.36 -4.00
C ARG A 11 -2.78 30.38 -4.40
N GLU A 12 -3.46 31.50 -4.21
CA GLU A 12 -4.84 31.67 -4.66
C GLU A 12 -4.95 31.61 -6.19
N ALA A 13 -4.05 32.28 -6.92
CA ALA A 13 -4.05 32.31 -8.38
C ALA A 13 -3.78 30.95 -9.05
N ILE A 14 -3.05 30.05 -8.37
CA ILE A 14 -2.73 28.71 -8.88
C ILE A 14 -3.65 27.60 -8.32
N SER A 15 -4.53 27.92 -7.38
CA SER A 15 -5.34 26.92 -6.67
C SER A 15 -6.17 26.05 -7.64
N ASP A 16 -6.82 26.68 -8.63
CA ASP A 16 -7.57 25.98 -9.65
C ASP A 16 -6.67 25.07 -10.52
N LYS A 17 -5.44 25.52 -10.83
CA LYS A 17 -4.48 24.73 -11.64
C LYS A 17 -4.06 23.47 -10.90
N ILE A 18 -3.74 23.60 -9.61
CA ILE A 18 -3.41 22.47 -8.74
C ILE A 18 -4.60 21.51 -8.65
N SER A 19 -5.82 22.01 -8.46
CA SER A 19 -7.01 21.16 -8.41
C SER A 19 -7.26 20.40 -9.71
N VAL A 20 -7.09 21.06 -10.86
CA VAL A 20 -7.22 20.41 -12.18
C VAL A 20 -6.11 19.38 -12.39
N PHE A 21 -4.87 19.69 -12.01
CA PHE A 21 -3.76 18.75 -12.05
C PHE A 21 -4.06 17.51 -11.21
N ARG A 22 -4.47 17.66 -9.95
CA ARG A 22 -4.79 16.52 -9.06
C ARG A 22 -5.86 15.62 -9.64
N SER A 23 -6.92 16.18 -10.22
CA SER A 23 -7.96 15.40 -10.89
C SER A 23 -7.41 14.60 -12.07
N ARG A 24 -6.69 15.27 -12.99
CA ARG A 24 -6.10 14.61 -14.17
C ARG A 24 -5.07 13.56 -13.79
N MET A 25 -4.28 13.84 -12.77
CA MET A 25 -3.29 12.90 -12.24
C MET A 25 -3.98 11.68 -11.62
N GLY A 26 -5.14 11.85 -10.99
CA GLY A 26 -6.01 10.75 -10.55
C GLY A 26 -6.36 9.79 -11.67
N ASP A 27 -6.92 10.32 -12.74
CA ASP A 27 -7.29 9.54 -13.91
C ASP A 27 -6.05 8.90 -14.55
N HIS A 28 -4.96 9.67 -14.71
CA HIS A 28 -3.70 9.21 -15.29
C HIS A 28 -3.09 8.02 -14.54
N VAL A 29 -2.94 8.10 -13.21
CA VAL A 29 -2.35 7.02 -12.41
C VAL A 29 -3.25 5.78 -12.44
N MET A 30 -4.58 5.96 -12.49
CA MET A 30 -5.53 4.86 -12.61
C MET A 30 -5.46 4.16 -13.98
N GLU A 31 -5.31 4.92 -15.06
CA GLU A 31 -5.12 4.38 -16.42
C GLU A 31 -3.81 3.60 -16.54
N HIS A 32 -2.76 4.06 -15.86
CA HIS A 32 -1.42 3.42 -15.83
C HIS A 32 -1.26 2.40 -14.70
N ALA A 33 -2.35 1.91 -14.12
CA ALA A 33 -2.29 0.97 -13.01
C ALA A 33 -1.55 -0.34 -13.37
N LYS A 34 -1.62 -0.78 -14.64
CA LYS A 34 -0.86 -1.95 -15.13
C LYS A 34 0.63 -1.63 -15.27
N ASP A 35 0.97 -0.43 -15.74
CA ASP A 35 2.36 -0.02 -15.93
C ASP A 35 3.07 0.15 -14.59
N LEU A 36 2.35 0.59 -13.55
CA LEU A 36 2.84 0.59 -12.16
C LEU A 36 3.23 -0.81 -11.67
N GLU A 37 2.41 -1.82 -11.96
CA GLU A 37 2.73 -3.22 -11.61
C GLU A 37 3.95 -3.72 -12.39
N ALA A 38 4.00 -3.44 -13.70
CA ALA A 38 5.13 -3.78 -14.57
C ALA A 38 6.43 -3.07 -14.14
N LEU A 39 6.34 -1.85 -13.61
CA LEU A 39 7.47 -1.12 -13.04
C LEU A 39 8.03 -1.84 -11.81
N VAL A 40 7.18 -2.37 -10.93
CA VAL A 40 7.60 -3.17 -9.77
C VAL A 40 8.24 -4.48 -10.22
N GLU A 41 7.63 -5.19 -11.17
CA GLU A 41 8.17 -6.43 -11.73
C GLU A 41 9.56 -6.22 -12.35
N LYS A 42 9.70 -5.19 -13.19
CA LYS A 42 10.98 -4.80 -13.79
C LYS A 42 12.02 -4.45 -12.73
N ALA A 43 11.61 -3.77 -11.65
CA ALA A 43 12.50 -3.47 -10.53
C ALA A 43 12.98 -4.74 -9.85
N MET A 44 12.13 -5.76 -9.66
CA MET A 44 12.51 -7.03 -9.04
C MET A 44 13.53 -7.79 -9.88
N ILE A 45 13.33 -7.85 -11.19
CA ILE A 45 14.26 -8.50 -12.12
C ILE A 45 15.64 -7.85 -12.00
N LEU A 46 15.71 -6.52 -12.13
CA LEU A 46 16.97 -5.78 -12.05
C LEU A 46 17.63 -5.92 -10.67
N LEU A 47 16.83 -5.91 -9.60
CA LEU A 47 17.35 -6.07 -8.24
C LEU A 47 17.94 -7.46 -8.02
N GLY A 48 17.29 -8.51 -8.53
CA GLY A 48 17.80 -9.88 -8.50
C GLY A 48 19.16 -10.00 -9.19
N GLU A 49 19.29 -9.45 -10.40
CA GLU A 49 20.58 -9.38 -11.11
C GLU A 49 21.64 -8.61 -10.33
N GLN A 50 21.27 -7.52 -9.67
CA GLN A 50 22.18 -6.74 -8.84
C GLN A 50 22.62 -7.50 -7.59
N MET A 51 21.70 -8.24 -6.96
CA MET A 51 22.02 -9.11 -5.83
C MET A 51 22.98 -10.22 -6.21
N GLU A 52 22.82 -10.84 -7.38
CA GLU A 52 23.74 -11.86 -7.88
C GLU A 52 25.15 -11.29 -8.09
N LYS A 53 25.27 -10.12 -8.74
CA LYS A 53 26.56 -9.47 -9.01
C LYS A 53 27.35 -9.13 -7.74
N GLN A 54 26.66 -8.82 -6.65
CA GLN A 54 27.27 -8.43 -5.38
C GLN A 54 27.24 -9.56 -4.33
N GLU A 55 26.84 -10.77 -4.73
CA GLU A 55 26.74 -11.94 -3.83
C GLU A 55 25.85 -11.69 -2.60
N LYS A 56 24.81 -10.85 -2.73
CA LYS A 56 23.87 -10.57 -1.63
C LYS A 56 22.88 -11.72 -1.49
N GLU A 57 22.96 -12.42 -0.36
CA GLU A 57 22.16 -13.62 -0.11
C GLU A 57 20.64 -13.38 -0.07
N TYR A 58 20.20 -12.31 0.60
CA TYR A 58 18.77 -12.00 0.77
C TYR A 58 18.51 -10.53 1.09
N VAL A 59 17.25 -10.13 0.95
CA VAL A 59 16.72 -8.84 1.41
C VAL A 59 15.55 -9.02 2.38
N CYS A 60 15.41 -8.09 3.31
CA CYS A 60 14.31 -7.96 4.26
C CYS A 60 13.50 -6.68 4.00
N PHE A 61 14.17 -5.57 3.71
CA PHE A 61 13.51 -4.28 3.53
C PHE A 61 13.76 -3.79 2.12
N MET A 62 12.67 -3.54 1.41
CA MET A 62 12.69 -3.05 0.05
C MET A 62 11.98 -1.70 -0.01
N TYR A 63 12.57 -0.75 -0.74
CA TYR A 63 12.05 0.61 -0.90
C TYR A 63 12.00 0.98 -2.36
N ILE A 64 10.85 1.49 -2.79
CA ILE A 64 10.69 2.21 -4.06
C ILE A 64 10.57 3.68 -3.72
N SER A 65 11.46 4.50 -4.27
CA SER A 65 11.49 5.91 -3.94
C SER A 65 11.69 6.81 -5.14
N PHE A 66 10.88 7.86 -5.20
CA PHE A 66 11.17 8.98 -6.09
C PHE A 66 12.35 9.78 -5.56
N LEU A 67 13.24 10.14 -6.48
CA LEU A 67 14.34 11.04 -6.17
C LEU A 67 13.92 12.46 -6.53
N LYS A 68 13.70 13.29 -5.50
CA LYS A 68 13.44 14.74 -5.67
C LYS A 68 14.52 15.41 -6.52
N THR A 69 15.76 14.95 -6.44
CA THR A 69 16.86 15.42 -7.29
C THR A 69 16.63 15.14 -8.77
N ASP A 70 16.15 13.94 -9.13
CA ASP A 70 15.87 13.59 -10.53
C ASP A 70 14.68 14.42 -11.04
N LEU A 71 13.64 14.62 -10.20
CA LEU A 71 12.52 15.52 -10.52
C LEU A 71 13.04 16.92 -10.87
N LEU A 72 14.00 17.48 -10.11
CA LEU A 72 14.54 18.82 -10.39
C LEU A 72 15.19 18.98 -11.78
N TYR A 73 15.59 17.88 -12.40
CA TYR A 73 16.16 17.85 -13.75
C TYR A 73 15.17 17.32 -14.80
N ARG A 74 13.87 17.20 -14.46
CA ARG A 74 12.83 16.59 -15.29
C ARG A 74 13.23 15.20 -15.79
N LYS A 75 13.87 14.45 -14.89
CA LYS A 75 14.23 13.06 -15.09
C LYS A 75 13.32 12.24 -14.19
N TYR A 76 12.60 11.30 -14.77
CA TYR A 76 11.59 10.55 -14.05
C TYR A 76 12.02 9.10 -13.90
N ARG A 77 12.63 8.82 -12.75
CA ARG A 77 13.04 7.46 -12.37
C ARG A 77 12.70 7.21 -10.91
N VAL A 78 12.41 5.96 -10.61
CA VAL A 78 12.33 5.46 -9.25
C VAL A 78 13.62 4.73 -8.91
N GLN A 79 14.11 4.97 -7.71
CA GLN A 79 15.16 4.19 -7.10
C GLN A 79 14.53 2.98 -6.39
N PHE A 80 15.12 1.81 -6.56
CA PHE A 80 14.79 0.62 -5.80
C PHE A 80 15.97 0.22 -4.92
N HIS A 81 15.72 0.07 -3.62
CA HIS A 81 16.72 -0.35 -2.63
C HIS A 81 16.30 -1.66 -1.96
N GLY A 82 17.21 -2.64 -1.94
CA GLY A 82 17.08 -3.91 -1.23
C GLY A 82 18.11 -4.04 -0.11
N LEU A 83 17.64 -4.06 1.13
CA LEU A 83 18.44 -4.10 2.35
C LEU A 83 18.25 -5.43 3.08
N ASN A 84 19.29 -5.94 3.72
CA ASN A 84 19.20 -7.10 4.62
C ASN A 84 18.64 -6.70 6.00
N ILE A 85 18.71 -7.63 6.96
CA ILE A 85 18.13 -7.44 8.31
C ILE A 85 18.77 -6.29 9.10
N SER A 86 19.98 -5.85 8.73
CA SER A 86 20.66 -4.70 9.34
C SER A 86 20.04 -3.36 8.93
N TRP A 87 19.06 -3.37 8.01
CA TRP A 87 18.31 -2.20 7.57
C TRP A 87 19.25 -1.08 7.10
N TYR A 88 19.17 0.14 7.62
CA TYR A 88 20.07 1.25 7.25
C TYR A 88 21.55 1.06 7.65
N LEU A 89 21.87 0.01 8.42
CA LEU A 89 23.24 -0.40 8.73
C LEU A 89 23.78 -1.46 7.75
N ASP A 90 23.01 -1.80 6.72
CA ASP A 90 23.49 -2.62 5.62
C ASP A 90 24.56 -1.85 4.81
N ASN A 91 25.77 -2.41 4.76
CA ASN A 91 26.90 -1.77 4.07
C ASN A 91 26.89 -2.04 2.56
N GLU A 92 26.12 -3.03 2.10
CA GLU A 92 26.06 -3.45 0.69
C GLU A 92 24.58 -3.57 0.24
N PRO A 93 23.83 -2.45 0.23
CA PRO A 93 22.47 -2.44 -0.29
C PRO A 93 22.45 -2.77 -1.78
N ALA A 94 21.50 -3.60 -2.22
CA ALA A 94 21.19 -3.74 -3.64
C ALA A 94 20.47 -2.49 -4.12
N GLU A 95 20.96 -1.85 -5.18
CA GLU A 95 20.37 -0.61 -5.71
C GLU A 95 20.22 -0.67 -7.22
N VAL A 96 19.01 -0.36 -7.70
CA VAL A 96 18.70 -0.25 -9.13
C VAL A 96 17.78 0.93 -9.40
N TYR A 97 17.68 1.31 -10.67
CA TYR A 97 16.84 2.43 -11.13
C TYR A 97 15.91 1.94 -12.24
N VAL A 98 14.64 2.33 -12.15
CA VAL A 98 13.65 2.04 -13.18
C VAL A 98 13.09 3.35 -13.71
N ASP A 99 12.93 3.40 -15.03
CA ASP A 99 12.26 4.52 -15.70
C ASP A 99 10.80 4.61 -15.28
N ALA A 100 10.34 5.84 -15.02
CA ALA A 100 8.97 6.16 -14.61
C ALA A 100 8.46 7.39 -15.37
N GLU A 101 8.97 7.64 -16.58
CA GLU A 101 8.64 8.82 -17.38
C GLU A 101 7.14 8.90 -17.68
N GLU A 102 6.55 7.82 -18.16
CA GLU A 102 5.11 7.77 -18.48
C GLU A 102 4.22 8.09 -17.26
N LEU A 103 4.65 7.69 -16.06
CA LEU A 103 3.90 7.92 -14.83
C LEU A 103 3.97 9.39 -14.37
N LEU A 104 5.14 10.03 -14.50
CA LEU A 104 5.40 11.35 -13.92
C LEU A 104 5.43 12.49 -14.95
N MET A 105 5.38 12.21 -16.24
CA MET A 105 5.32 13.22 -17.31
C MET A 105 4.29 14.34 -17.06
N PRO A 106 3.10 14.09 -16.45
CA PRO A 106 2.18 15.18 -16.14
C PRO A 106 2.76 16.31 -15.26
N PHE A 107 3.83 16.06 -14.50
CA PHE A 107 4.52 17.09 -13.71
C PHE A 107 5.14 18.19 -14.56
N ASP A 108 5.57 17.90 -15.78
CA ASP A 108 6.17 18.89 -16.67
C ASP A 108 5.18 20.01 -16.98
N ALA A 109 3.93 19.63 -17.29
CA ALA A 109 2.86 20.56 -17.57
C ALA A 109 2.52 21.42 -16.33
N LEU A 110 2.41 20.80 -15.15
CA LEU A 110 2.19 21.54 -13.91
C LEU A 110 3.33 22.53 -13.64
N TRP A 111 4.58 22.09 -13.79
CA TRP A 111 5.73 22.94 -13.54
C TRP A 111 5.74 24.15 -14.48
N ASP A 112 5.48 23.94 -15.77
CA ASP A 112 5.38 25.04 -16.74
C ASP A 112 4.27 26.04 -16.36
N GLU A 113 3.10 25.54 -15.98
CA GLU A 113 1.97 26.38 -15.54
C GLU A 113 2.29 27.20 -14.28
N LEU A 114 2.93 26.59 -13.27
CA LEU A 114 3.35 27.27 -12.05
C LEU A 114 4.41 28.34 -12.35
N THR A 115 5.39 28.01 -13.20
CA THR A 115 6.46 28.93 -13.58
C THR A 115 5.91 30.13 -14.34
N GLN A 116 4.97 29.90 -15.25
CA GLN A 116 4.30 30.98 -15.97
C GLN A 116 3.49 31.88 -15.03
N ALA A 117 2.75 31.29 -14.09
CA ALA A 117 1.99 32.06 -13.11
C ALA A 117 2.88 32.92 -12.19
N ALA A 118 4.08 32.45 -11.87
CA ALA A 118 5.03 33.17 -11.01
C ALA A 118 5.60 34.44 -11.67
N GLN A 119 5.64 34.53 -13.00
CA GLN A 119 6.19 35.69 -13.73
C GLN A 119 5.51 37.02 -13.34
N GLY A 120 4.23 36.99 -12.98
CA GLY A 120 3.47 38.17 -12.54
C GLY A 120 3.88 38.72 -11.16
N TYR A 121 4.68 37.98 -10.40
CA TYR A 121 5.05 38.29 -9.02
C TYR A 121 6.53 38.74 -8.86
N GLY A 122 7.30 38.80 -9.97
CA GLY A 122 8.67 39.31 -9.97
C GLY A 122 9.58 38.57 -8.98
N VAL A 123 10.34 39.32 -8.17
CA VAL A 123 11.28 38.76 -7.17
C VAL A 123 10.62 38.16 -5.93
N TYR A 124 9.30 38.34 -5.77
CA TYR A 124 8.60 37.88 -4.57
C TYR A 124 8.33 36.37 -4.56
N ILE A 125 8.25 35.74 -5.74
CA ILE A 125 8.11 34.29 -5.93
C ILE A 125 9.35 33.81 -6.66
N ASN A 126 10.01 32.80 -6.14
CA ASN A 126 11.22 32.25 -6.74
C ASN A 126 11.08 30.75 -7.02
N ASP A 127 12.10 30.17 -7.66
CA ASP A 127 12.13 28.75 -8.00
C ASP A 127 11.95 27.82 -6.78
N TYR A 128 12.40 28.24 -5.59
CA TYR A 128 12.23 27.45 -4.38
C TYR A 128 10.75 27.34 -3.98
N ASP A 129 9.99 28.42 -4.11
CA ASP A 129 8.55 28.41 -3.83
C ASP A 129 7.80 27.47 -4.79
N ILE A 130 8.17 27.48 -6.08
CA ILE A 130 7.59 26.58 -7.10
C ILE A 130 7.96 25.12 -6.81
N ARG A 131 9.24 24.83 -6.49
CA ARG A 131 9.70 23.47 -6.19
C ARG A 131 8.99 22.87 -4.97
N ASN A 132 8.77 23.67 -3.93
CA ASN A 132 8.04 23.19 -2.76
C ASN A 132 6.61 22.79 -3.10
N LEU A 133 5.90 23.57 -3.93
CA LEU A 133 4.57 23.21 -4.41
C LEU A 133 4.58 21.90 -5.21
N LEU A 134 5.57 21.70 -6.08
CA LEU A 134 5.72 20.44 -6.82
C LEU A 134 5.97 19.25 -5.88
N PHE A 135 6.78 19.43 -4.83
CA PHE A 135 7.02 18.38 -3.85
C PHE A 135 5.77 18.05 -3.00
N GLU A 136 4.94 19.05 -2.67
CA GLU A 136 3.65 18.82 -2.01
C GLU A 136 2.73 17.93 -2.87
N GLU A 137 2.72 18.13 -4.19
CA GLU A 137 1.94 17.30 -5.12
C GLU A 137 2.52 15.88 -5.25
N LEU A 138 3.84 15.70 -5.13
CA LEU A 138 4.48 14.38 -5.18
C LEU A 138 3.98 13.47 -4.05
N THR A 139 3.83 14.00 -2.83
CA THR A 139 3.29 13.24 -1.70
C THR A 139 1.86 12.75 -1.95
N LEU A 140 1.02 13.55 -2.61
CA LEU A 140 -0.34 13.13 -2.97
C LEU A 140 -0.31 11.96 -3.97
N ILE A 141 0.59 12.03 -4.94
CA ILE A 141 0.75 11.00 -5.96
C ILE A 141 1.32 9.72 -5.38
N ASP A 142 2.28 9.80 -4.46
CA ASP A 142 2.77 8.64 -3.71
C ASP A 142 1.62 7.90 -3.02
N ASN A 143 0.72 8.63 -2.37
CA ASN A 143 -0.45 8.03 -1.73
C ASN A 143 -1.36 7.34 -2.75
N MET A 144 -1.62 7.96 -3.90
CA MET A 144 -2.47 7.38 -4.95
C MET A 144 -1.86 6.10 -5.54
N ILE A 145 -0.54 6.13 -5.83
CA ILE A 145 0.20 4.96 -6.31
C ILE A 145 0.15 3.84 -5.27
N CYS A 146 0.37 4.16 -3.99
CA CYS A 146 0.29 3.18 -2.91
C CYS A 146 -1.08 2.52 -2.83
N GLN A 147 -2.15 3.30 -2.95
CA GLN A 147 -3.51 2.75 -2.96
C GLN A 147 -3.71 1.79 -4.12
N ILE A 148 -3.23 2.11 -5.33
CA ILE A 148 -3.36 1.21 -6.47
C ILE A 148 -2.51 -0.05 -6.30
N LEU A 149 -1.21 0.12 -6.01
CA LEU A 149 -0.25 -0.98 -5.92
C LEU A 149 -0.59 -1.98 -4.81
N ARG A 150 -1.11 -1.53 -3.65
CA ARG A 150 -1.52 -2.44 -2.56
C ARG A 150 -2.53 -3.49 -3.00
N TYR A 151 -3.48 -3.13 -3.86
CA TYR A 151 -4.49 -4.06 -4.37
C TYR A 151 -3.98 -4.87 -5.56
N ARG A 152 -3.16 -4.26 -6.42
CA ARG A 152 -2.60 -4.94 -7.61
C ARG A 152 -1.54 -5.99 -7.28
N LEU A 153 -0.78 -5.77 -6.22
CA LEU A 153 0.28 -6.65 -5.76
C LEU A 153 -0.23 -7.71 -4.77
N ARG A 154 -1.54 -8.02 -4.71
CA ARG A 154 -2.03 -9.01 -3.72
C ARG A 154 -1.72 -10.44 -4.10
N ASP A 155 -1.91 -10.76 -5.37
CA ASP A 155 -1.64 -12.05 -6.01
C ASP A 155 -0.19 -12.13 -6.51
N TRP A 156 0.72 -11.41 -5.86
CA TRP A 156 2.13 -11.34 -6.22
C TRP A 156 2.81 -12.70 -6.27
N GLU A 157 2.42 -13.66 -5.41
CA GLU A 157 2.93 -15.04 -5.42
C GLU A 157 2.50 -15.79 -6.66
N LYS A 158 1.20 -15.75 -6.98
CA LYS A 158 0.66 -16.38 -8.18
C LYS A 158 1.27 -15.79 -9.45
N LYS A 159 1.58 -14.50 -9.44
CA LYS A 159 2.22 -13.77 -10.55
C LYS A 159 3.75 -13.92 -10.59
N GLY A 160 4.39 -14.43 -9.54
CA GLY A 160 5.84 -14.53 -9.45
C GLY A 160 6.59 -13.18 -9.46
N ILE A 161 5.93 -12.07 -9.11
CA ILE A 161 6.49 -10.70 -9.23
C ILE A 161 7.83 -10.58 -8.51
N PHE A 162 7.96 -11.24 -7.37
CA PHE A 162 9.11 -11.13 -6.48
C PHE A 162 10.05 -12.34 -6.54
N ASP A 163 9.81 -13.32 -7.42
CA ASP A 163 10.62 -14.53 -7.55
C ASP A 163 12.10 -14.28 -7.91
N PRO A 164 12.45 -13.23 -8.70
CA PRO A 164 13.85 -12.92 -8.98
C PRO A 164 14.68 -12.53 -7.74
N VAL A 165 14.04 -12.21 -6.61
CA VAL A 165 14.68 -11.67 -5.41
C VAL A 165 14.56 -12.66 -4.25
N THR A 166 15.70 -13.14 -3.78
CA THR A 166 15.76 -13.95 -2.55
C THR A 166 15.41 -13.10 -1.33
N ARG A 167 14.43 -13.54 -0.55
CA ARG A 167 13.87 -12.81 0.60
C ARG A 167 13.93 -13.66 1.86
N SER A 168 14.07 -13.01 3.01
CA SER A 168 13.87 -13.67 4.30
C SER A 168 12.38 -13.98 4.56
N PRO A 169 12.02 -14.86 5.51
CA PRO A 169 10.62 -15.14 5.86
C PRO A 169 9.82 -13.90 6.28
N TYR A 170 10.49 -12.94 6.92
CA TYR A 170 9.98 -11.59 7.14
C TYR A 170 10.56 -10.66 6.09
N TRP A 171 9.73 -10.01 5.30
CA TRP A 171 10.15 -8.94 4.41
C TRP A 171 9.03 -7.93 4.17
N VAL A 172 9.41 -6.71 3.76
CA VAL A 172 8.49 -5.62 3.46
C VAL A 172 8.93 -4.85 2.23
N LEU A 173 7.97 -4.54 1.36
CA LEU A 173 8.10 -3.58 0.28
C LEU A 173 7.39 -2.28 0.68
N ARG A 174 8.10 -1.16 0.59
CA ARG A 174 7.58 0.17 0.88
C ARG A 174 7.71 1.08 -0.33
N TRP A 175 6.81 2.04 -0.44
CA TRP A 175 6.83 3.09 -1.44
C TRP A 175 6.77 4.46 -0.77
N GLY A 176 7.52 5.42 -1.28
CA GLY A 176 7.43 6.82 -0.85
C GLY A 176 8.73 7.56 -1.05
N GLU A 177 8.99 8.53 -0.19
CA GLU A 177 10.18 9.37 -0.34
C GLU A 177 11.45 8.69 0.18
N TYR A 178 12.57 8.96 -0.51
CA TYR A 178 13.85 8.40 -0.12
C TYR A 178 14.25 8.86 1.30
N ARG A 179 14.40 7.88 2.22
CA ARG A 179 14.74 8.08 3.64
C ARG A 179 13.79 9.01 4.40
N ASP A 180 12.55 9.10 3.95
CA ASP A 180 11.50 9.89 4.62
C ASP A 180 10.22 9.04 4.74
N GLN A 181 9.05 9.67 4.68
CA GLN A 181 7.76 9.01 4.79
C GLN A 181 7.57 7.95 3.71
N THR A 182 7.22 6.74 4.15
CA THR A 182 6.96 5.60 3.27
C THR A 182 5.80 4.76 3.78
N GLU A 183 5.04 4.28 2.81
CA GLU A 183 3.86 3.47 2.98
C GLU A 183 4.16 2.01 2.67
N ILE A 184 3.54 1.08 3.39
CA ILE A 184 3.69 -0.37 3.11
C ILE A 184 2.84 -0.71 1.90
N LEU A 185 3.45 -1.37 0.91
CA LEU A 185 2.75 -1.96 -0.23
C LEU A 185 2.44 -3.44 0.01
N VAL A 186 3.46 -4.19 0.41
CA VAL A 186 3.41 -5.63 0.65
C VAL A 186 4.29 -5.95 1.85
N GLN A 187 3.84 -6.88 2.68
CA GLN A 187 4.64 -7.42 3.78
C GLN A 187 4.33 -8.90 3.93
N THR A 188 5.36 -9.67 4.29
CA THR A 188 5.18 -11.01 4.85
C THR A 188 5.88 -11.11 6.19
N ASP A 189 5.33 -11.92 7.08
CA ASP A 189 5.98 -12.34 8.31
C ASP A 189 5.68 -13.82 8.55
N ARG A 190 6.35 -14.69 7.80
CA ARG A 190 6.20 -16.15 7.88
C ARG A 190 6.97 -16.75 9.05
N VAL A 191 7.02 -16.03 10.17
CA VAL A 191 7.53 -16.51 11.44
C VAL A 191 6.34 -16.80 12.35
N GLU A 192 6.20 -18.06 12.75
CA GLU A 192 5.16 -18.49 13.68
C GLU A 192 5.32 -17.77 15.02
N LYS A 193 4.18 -17.31 15.57
CA LYS A 193 4.14 -16.54 16.81
C LYS A 193 3.71 -17.42 17.96
N GLU A 194 4.33 -17.21 19.12
CA GLU A 194 3.93 -17.87 20.36
C GLU A 194 2.45 -17.60 20.70
N PRO A 195 1.70 -18.57 21.26
CA PRO A 195 0.24 -18.45 21.47
C PRO A 195 -0.20 -17.23 22.30
N GLY A 196 0.65 -16.71 23.18
CA GLY A 196 0.36 -15.55 24.03
C GLY A 196 0.47 -14.19 23.30
N VAL A 197 1.13 -14.14 22.15
CA VAL A 197 1.44 -12.89 21.44
C VAL A 197 0.17 -12.21 20.95
N TRP A 198 -0.79 -12.96 20.42
CA TRP A 198 -2.09 -12.42 19.97
C TRP A 198 -2.80 -11.63 21.06
N LYS A 199 -2.92 -12.21 22.26
CA LYS A 199 -3.54 -11.54 23.40
C LYS A 199 -2.75 -10.30 23.83
N SER A 200 -1.42 -10.37 23.81
CA SER A 200 -0.53 -9.25 24.12
C SER A 200 -0.74 -8.08 23.16
N GLU A 201 -0.73 -8.33 21.85
CA GLU A 201 -0.84 -7.28 20.85
C GLU A 201 -2.22 -6.61 20.88
N LEU A 202 -3.30 -7.37 21.03
CA LEU A 202 -4.64 -6.80 21.21
C LEU A 202 -4.74 -5.88 22.45
N LEU A 203 -4.07 -6.23 23.56
CA LEU A 203 -4.05 -5.37 24.75
C LEU A 203 -3.26 -4.08 24.52
N LYS A 204 -2.17 -4.16 23.74
CA LYS A 204 -1.39 -2.98 23.36
C LYS A 204 -2.17 -2.08 22.39
N ALA A 205 -2.92 -2.68 21.48
CA ALA A 205 -3.74 -2.01 20.48
C ALA A 205 -4.78 -1.05 21.12
N ALA A 206 -5.29 -1.38 22.31
CA ALA A 206 -6.19 -0.50 23.06
C ALA A 206 -5.59 0.88 23.40
N ARG A 207 -4.26 1.01 23.42
CA ARG A 207 -3.55 2.29 23.65
C ARG A 207 -2.82 2.81 22.42
N LYS A 208 -2.56 1.93 21.46
CA LYS A 208 -1.82 2.17 20.21
C LYS A 208 -2.52 1.46 19.06
N PRO A 209 -3.64 1.99 18.55
CA PRO A 209 -4.45 1.33 17.54
C PRO A 209 -3.65 0.95 16.28
N GLU A 210 -2.61 1.71 15.96
CA GLU A 210 -1.72 1.49 14.83
C GLU A 210 -0.95 0.16 14.90
N ASN A 211 -0.80 -0.45 16.08
CA ASN A 211 0.00 -1.67 16.26
C ASN A 211 -0.53 -2.88 15.48
N MET A 212 -1.85 -2.93 15.26
CA MET A 212 -2.47 -4.06 14.56
C MET A 212 -2.53 -3.85 13.04
N VAL A 213 -2.39 -2.60 12.59
CA VAL A 213 -2.43 -2.22 11.19
C VAL A 213 -1.21 -2.81 10.48
N PHE A 214 -1.43 -3.54 9.38
CA PHE A 214 -0.41 -4.36 8.69
C PHE A 214 0.21 -5.51 9.52
N SER A 215 -0.32 -5.84 10.70
CA SER A 215 0.18 -6.99 11.45
C SER A 215 -0.08 -8.30 10.71
N TYR A 216 0.81 -9.27 10.88
CA TYR A 216 0.80 -10.50 10.08
C TYR A 216 0.90 -11.72 10.99
N TRP A 217 0.02 -12.69 10.77
CA TRP A 217 -0.23 -13.83 11.65
C TRP A 217 -0.19 -15.11 10.81
N TYR A 218 0.89 -15.88 10.97
CA TYR A 218 1.18 -17.04 10.13
C TYR A 218 1.02 -18.34 10.91
N LYS A 219 0.26 -19.29 10.35
CA LYS A 219 0.05 -20.64 10.90
C LYS A 219 -0.41 -20.68 12.36
N GLY A 220 -1.12 -19.64 12.78
CA GLY A 220 -1.61 -19.53 14.15
C GLY A 220 -3.00 -20.12 14.35
N THR A 221 -3.34 -20.46 15.60
CA THR A 221 -4.72 -20.76 16.01
C THR A 221 -5.19 -19.74 17.02
N TYR A 222 -6.25 -19.01 16.69
CA TYR A 222 -6.78 -17.92 17.49
C TYR A 222 -8.23 -18.23 17.85
N THR A 223 -8.56 -18.31 19.14
CA THR A 223 -9.88 -18.80 19.56
C THR A 223 -10.59 -17.94 20.60
N ASN A 224 -11.93 -18.01 20.59
CA ASN A 224 -12.86 -17.59 21.64
C ASN A 224 -12.61 -16.17 22.16
N ARG A 225 -12.87 -15.17 21.32
CA ARG A 225 -12.63 -13.77 21.68
C ARG A 225 -13.58 -12.81 20.98
N THR A 226 -13.99 -11.78 21.70
CA THR A 226 -14.62 -10.58 21.12
C THR A 226 -13.60 -9.46 20.99
N ILE A 227 -13.56 -8.81 19.84
CA ILE A 227 -12.70 -7.68 19.49
C ILE A 227 -13.63 -6.58 19.01
N GLN A 228 -13.60 -5.42 19.67
CA GLN A 228 -14.54 -4.32 19.42
C GLN A 228 -13.78 -3.05 19.09
N ASP A 229 -14.31 -2.27 18.15
CA ASP A 229 -13.89 -0.89 17.83
C ASP A 229 -12.37 -0.76 17.55
N MET A 230 -11.77 -1.78 16.92
CA MET A 230 -10.33 -1.86 16.69
C MET A 230 -9.97 -1.56 15.24
N ASP A 231 -8.87 -0.81 15.05
CA ASP A 231 -8.25 -0.63 13.75
C ASP A 231 -7.36 -1.85 13.43
N LEU A 232 -7.79 -2.64 12.46
CA LEU A 232 -7.16 -3.87 11.98
C LEU A 232 -6.90 -3.80 10.47
N ARG A 233 -6.77 -2.59 9.91
CA ARG A 233 -6.57 -2.41 8.46
C ARG A 233 -5.34 -3.16 7.98
N PHE A 234 -5.47 -3.80 6.82
CA PHE A 234 -4.40 -4.57 6.17
C PHE A 234 -3.79 -5.70 7.03
N ILE A 235 -4.47 -6.10 8.12
CA ILE A 235 -4.05 -7.28 8.89
C ILE A 235 -4.07 -8.52 7.99
N THR A 236 -3.09 -9.39 8.15
CA THR A 236 -3.01 -10.64 7.40
C THR A 236 -3.01 -11.84 8.35
N PHE A 237 -3.92 -12.78 8.08
CA PHE A 237 -3.91 -14.12 8.66
C PHE A 237 -3.60 -15.10 7.53
N GLU A 238 -2.41 -15.66 7.53
CA GLU A 238 -1.99 -16.64 6.52
C GLU A 238 -1.93 -18.04 7.14
N ASP A 239 -2.52 -19.01 6.45
CA ASP A 239 -2.59 -20.42 6.88
C ASP A 239 -3.09 -20.59 8.34
N SER A 240 -3.94 -19.67 8.81
CA SER A 240 -4.32 -19.59 10.21
C SER A 240 -5.73 -20.13 10.46
N ILE A 241 -5.99 -20.57 11.68
CA ILE A 241 -7.32 -21.00 12.12
C ILE A 241 -7.87 -19.94 13.08
N LEU A 242 -8.95 -19.30 12.70
CA LEU A 242 -9.71 -18.40 13.57
C LEU A 242 -10.99 -19.12 13.97
N GLN A 243 -11.19 -19.32 15.28
CA GLN A 243 -12.33 -20.07 15.81
C GLN A 243 -13.10 -19.26 16.85
N ASN A 244 -14.41 -19.07 16.65
CA ASN A 244 -15.28 -18.33 17.56
C ASN A 244 -14.74 -16.94 17.89
N ILE A 245 -14.25 -16.22 16.88
CA ILE A 245 -13.83 -14.82 17.01
C ILE A 245 -14.95 -13.92 16.52
N VAL A 246 -15.35 -12.97 17.37
CA VAL A 246 -16.36 -11.97 17.07
C VAL A 246 -15.66 -10.62 16.91
N PHE A 247 -15.58 -10.12 15.69
CA PHE A 247 -15.19 -8.75 15.39
C PHE A 247 -16.46 -7.89 15.34
N GLN A 248 -16.52 -6.84 16.15
CA GLN A 248 -17.66 -5.91 16.17
C GLN A 248 -17.17 -4.49 15.93
N ASN A 249 -17.71 -3.84 14.89
CA ASN A 249 -17.37 -2.46 14.53
C ASN A 249 -15.85 -2.24 14.32
N CYS A 250 -15.12 -3.27 13.92
CA CYS A 250 -13.69 -3.16 13.62
C CYS A 250 -13.47 -2.63 12.21
N ASN A 251 -12.36 -1.93 11.99
CA ASN A 251 -11.90 -1.57 10.66
C ASN A 251 -10.94 -2.65 10.14
N LEU A 252 -11.40 -3.47 9.20
CA LEU A 252 -10.67 -4.57 8.55
C LEU A 252 -10.43 -4.27 7.06
N GLU A 253 -10.41 -2.98 6.68
CA GLU A 253 -10.13 -2.56 5.30
C GLU A 253 -8.87 -3.22 4.79
N GLY A 254 -8.96 -3.84 3.62
CA GLY A 254 -7.84 -4.45 2.95
C GLY A 254 -7.20 -5.66 3.67
N SER A 255 -7.83 -6.18 4.72
CA SER A 255 -7.39 -7.38 5.43
C SER A 255 -7.31 -8.61 4.52
N ARG A 256 -6.48 -9.59 4.88
CA ARG A 256 -6.19 -10.77 4.05
C ARG A 256 -6.23 -12.05 4.87
N PHE A 257 -6.81 -13.11 4.30
CA PHE A 257 -6.96 -14.41 4.96
C PHE A 257 -6.50 -15.61 4.10
N PRO A 258 -5.37 -15.54 3.36
CA PRO A 258 -4.95 -16.61 2.45
C PRO A 258 -4.75 -17.94 3.20
N GLY A 259 -5.29 -19.03 2.65
CA GLY A 259 -5.20 -20.37 3.24
C GLY A 259 -5.83 -20.52 4.63
N SER A 260 -6.53 -19.50 5.14
CA SER A 260 -7.04 -19.51 6.51
C SER A 260 -8.43 -20.15 6.61
N ARG A 261 -8.73 -20.71 7.78
CA ARG A 261 -10.05 -21.27 8.11
C ARG A 261 -10.75 -20.42 9.16
N LEU A 262 -11.94 -19.93 8.83
CA LEU A 262 -12.81 -19.17 9.72
C LEU A 262 -13.94 -20.07 10.20
N VAL A 263 -13.94 -20.39 11.50
CA VAL A 263 -14.94 -21.28 12.13
C VAL A 263 -15.71 -20.51 13.19
N GLY A 264 -17.04 -20.40 13.07
CA GLY A 264 -17.87 -19.70 14.06
C GLY A 264 -17.53 -18.20 14.19
N CYS A 265 -16.95 -17.58 13.16
CA CYS A 265 -16.51 -16.19 13.21
C CYS A 265 -17.64 -15.22 12.84
N SER A 266 -17.60 -14.00 13.37
CA SER A 266 -18.56 -12.95 13.03
C SER A 266 -17.84 -11.63 12.77
N PHE A 267 -18.28 -10.92 11.73
CA PHE A 267 -17.77 -9.62 11.31
C PHE A 267 -18.83 -8.51 11.40
N GLU A 268 -19.72 -8.60 12.39
CA GLU A 268 -20.85 -7.68 12.56
C GLU A 268 -20.41 -6.21 12.59
N GLY A 269 -20.99 -5.40 11.72
CA GLY A 269 -20.70 -3.96 11.64
C GLY A 269 -19.27 -3.60 11.23
N CYS A 270 -18.46 -4.57 10.80
CA CYS A 270 -17.07 -4.31 10.43
C CYS A 270 -16.95 -3.69 9.03
N ASN A 271 -15.92 -2.88 8.84
CA ASN A 271 -15.50 -2.45 7.51
C ASN A 271 -14.56 -3.49 6.90
N LEU A 272 -14.99 -4.23 5.90
CA LEU A 272 -14.19 -5.19 5.13
C LEU A 272 -13.96 -4.69 3.69
N TRP A 273 -13.96 -3.37 3.47
CA TRP A 273 -13.72 -2.79 2.14
C TRP A 273 -12.41 -3.33 1.56
N GLY A 274 -12.52 -3.91 0.36
CA GLY A 274 -11.40 -4.52 -0.31
C GLY A 274 -10.76 -5.68 0.45
N ALA A 275 -11.42 -6.38 1.38
CA ALA A 275 -10.81 -7.56 2.02
C ALA A 275 -10.49 -8.67 0.99
N ASP A 276 -9.44 -9.43 1.23
CA ASP A 276 -9.05 -10.59 0.43
C ASP A 276 -9.33 -11.88 1.19
N LEU A 277 -10.43 -12.54 0.84
CA LEU A 277 -10.86 -13.81 1.43
C LEU A 277 -10.72 -14.97 0.43
N ARG A 278 -9.93 -14.79 -0.65
CA ARG A 278 -9.56 -15.89 -1.55
C ARG A 278 -8.84 -16.99 -0.77
N GLU A 279 -9.01 -18.23 -1.21
CA GLU A 279 -8.41 -19.43 -0.59
C GLU A 279 -8.83 -19.64 0.89
N CYS A 280 -9.83 -18.90 1.37
CA CYS A 280 -10.35 -19.02 2.72
C CYS A 280 -11.50 -20.05 2.75
N THR A 281 -11.57 -20.81 3.84
CA THR A 281 -12.71 -21.70 4.10
C THR A 281 -13.55 -21.17 5.26
N PHE A 282 -14.87 -21.26 5.10
CA PHE A 282 -15.84 -20.75 6.05
C PHE A 282 -16.69 -21.87 6.63
N GLU A 283 -16.79 -21.90 7.95
CA GLU A 283 -17.69 -22.78 8.71
C GLU A 283 -18.41 -21.91 9.73
N ASP A 284 -19.74 -21.88 9.72
CA ASP A 284 -20.56 -21.06 10.63
C ASP A 284 -20.11 -19.60 10.74
N THR A 285 -19.67 -18.98 9.64
CA THR A 285 -19.15 -17.60 9.62
C THR A 285 -20.18 -16.61 9.10
N SER A 286 -20.35 -15.49 9.81
CA SER A 286 -21.33 -14.46 9.48
C SER A 286 -20.68 -13.13 9.10
N PHE A 287 -21.19 -12.54 8.00
CA PHE A 287 -20.84 -11.20 7.52
C PHE A 287 -22.03 -10.22 7.64
N ALA A 288 -23.01 -10.54 8.49
CA ALA A 288 -24.21 -9.72 8.65
C ALA A 288 -23.85 -8.29 9.08
N GLY A 289 -24.36 -7.30 8.33
CA GLY A 289 -24.10 -5.89 8.61
C GLY A 289 -22.69 -5.40 8.33
N ALA A 290 -21.81 -6.23 7.76
CA ALA A 290 -20.47 -5.81 7.33
C ALA A 290 -20.52 -5.03 6.01
N GLU A 291 -19.62 -4.05 5.86
CA GLU A 291 -19.34 -3.40 4.58
C GLU A 291 -18.39 -4.28 3.77
N LEU A 292 -18.84 -4.79 2.61
CA LEU A 292 -18.12 -5.77 1.80
C LEU A 292 -17.71 -5.24 0.41
N THR A 293 -17.78 -3.93 0.18
CA THR A 293 -17.43 -3.34 -1.12
C THR A 293 -16.02 -3.73 -1.54
N ALA A 294 -15.89 -4.26 -2.76
CA ALA A 294 -14.64 -4.76 -3.33
C ALA A 294 -13.97 -5.93 -2.57
N ALA A 295 -14.59 -6.47 -1.51
CA ALA A 295 -14.11 -7.68 -0.87
C ALA A 295 -14.20 -8.86 -1.85
N THR A 296 -13.18 -9.72 -1.86
CA THR A 296 -13.10 -10.84 -2.81
C THR A 296 -13.33 -12.15 -2.08
N PHE A 297 -14.31 -12.92 -2.52
CA PHE A 297 -14.68 -14.22 -1.96
C PHE A 297 -14.45 -15.35 -2.98
N PRO A 298 -14.16 -16.59 -2.53
CA PRO A 298 -14.21 -17.77 -3.39
C PRO A 298 -15.65 -18.00 -3.85
N ALA A 299 -15.87 -18.11 -5.16
CA ALA A 299 -17.21 -18.15 -5.76
C ALA A 299 -18.05 -19.32 -5.23
N GLU A 300 -17.42 -20.46 -4.97
CA GLU A 300 -18.03 -21.68 -4.45
C GLU A 300 -18.48 -21.58 -2.99
N SER A 301 -17.93 -20.63 -2.22
CA SER A 301 -18.28 -20.43 -0.82
C SER A 301 -19.54 -19.57 -0.65
N VAL A 302 -19.77 -18.61 -1.54
CA VAL A 302 -20.85 -17.62 -1.42
C VAL A 302 -22.25 -18.22 -1.25
N PRO A 303 -22.65 -19.31 -1.94
CA PRO A 303 -23.97 -19.93 -1.75
C PRO A 303 -24.25 -20.42 -0.31
N PHE A 304 -23.20 -20.66 0.48
CA PHE A 304 -23.30 -21.16 1.85
C PHE A 304 -23.12 -20.06 2.91
N LEU A 305 -22.86 -18.82 2.46
CA LEU A 305 -22.71 -17.66 3.32
C LEU A 305 -24.02 -16.86 3.36
N GLU A 306 -24.37 -16.33 4.52
CA GLU A 306 -25.47 -15.38 4.67
C GLU A 306 -25.07 -13.98 4.17
N ILE A 307 -24.97 -13.83 2.84
CA ILE A 307 -24.67 -12.55 2.16
C ILE A 307 -25.98 -11.94 1.65
N SER A 308 -26.23 -10.67 1.98
CA SER A 308 -27.44 -9.97 1.53
C SER A 308 -27.40 -9.66 0.02
N ALA A 309 -28.56 -9.33 -0.56
CA ALA A 309 -28.65 -8.95 -1.97
C ALA A 309 -27.84 -7.67 -2.29
N GLU A 310 -27.74 -6.75 -1.34
CA GLU A 310 -26.96 -5.52 -1.45
C GLU A 310 -25.46 -5.83 -1.39
N GLN A 311 -25.05 -6.69 -0.45
CA GLN A 311 -23.66 -7.12 -0.34
C GLN A 311 -23.20 -7.88 -1.60
N LEU A 312 -24.04 -8.75 -2.17
CA LEU A 312 -23.74 -9.48 -3.41
C LEU A 312 -23.43 -8.56 -4.61
N GLN A 313 -23.93 -7.32 -4.62
CA GLN A 313 -23.71 -6.36 -5.72
C GLN A 313 -22.32 -5.73 -5.70
N VAL A 314 -21.65 -5.74 -4.54
CA VAL A 314 -20.41 -4.98 -4.32
C VAL A 314 -19.19 -5.86 -4.08
N ILE A 315 -19.39 -7.15 -3.78
CA ILE A 315 -18.29 -8.13 -3.68
C ILE A 315 -17.73 -8.50 -5.05
N ARG A 316 -16.52 -9.05 -5.04
CA ARG A 316 -15.87 -9.70 -6.17
C ARG A 316 -15.85 -11.21 -5.93
N LEU A 317 -15.95 -11.97 -7.00
CA LEU A 317 -15.89 -13.43 -6.95
C LEU A 317 -14.59 -13.89 -7.60
N ASP A 318 -13.80 -14.64 -6.86
CA ASP A 318 -12.69 -15.40 -7.38
C ASP A 318 -13.20 -16.76 -7.83
N ARG A 319 -12.94 -17.11 -9.09
CA ARG A 319 -13.28 -18.41 -9.65
C ARG A 319 -11.95 -19.08 -9.93
N GLU A 320 -11.59 -20.06 -9.12
CA GLU A 320 -10.45 -20.92 -9.47
C GLU A 320 -10.74 -21.55 -10.84
N GLU A 321 -9.84 -21.32 -11.81
CA GLU A 321 -9.87 -21.97 -13.13
C GLU A 321 -9.19 -23.33 -13.10
#